data_AF-A0A562IF97-F1
#
_entry.id   AF-A0A562IF97-F1
#
_cell.length_a   1.000
_cell.length_b   1.000
_cell.length_c   1.000
_cell.angle_alpha   90.00
_cell.angle_beta   90.00
_cell.angle_gamma   90.00
#
_symmetry.space_group_name_H-M   'P 1'
#
loop_
_entity.id
_entity.type
_entity.pdbx_description
1 polymer ?
#
loop_
_entity_poly.entity_id
_entity_poly.type
_entity_poly.pdbx_seq_one_letter_code
_entity_poly.pdbx_strand_id
1 'polypeptide(L)'
;MLWAAEHTPRELNVGGPTWQARLGNILFPGLLDRKLARDGYDAQQTDTPIDPVTWRDNLDRPRDGHTDHGAEGVFADRARARSAALWVSTHKPAVSTVGLLTVALAAAGLARRLR
;
A
#
# COMPACT_ATOMS: atom_id res chain seq x y z
N MET A 1 -0.40 5.41 -11.58
CA MET A 1 -1.84 5.68 -11.45
C MET A 1 -2.64 5.35 -12.70
N LEU A 2 -2.05 5.38 -13.90
CA LEU A 2 -2.72 5.01 -15.17
C LEU A 2 -3.48 3.66 -15.11
N TRP A 3 -2.84 2.61 -14.60
CA TRP A 3 -3.49 1.29 -14.48
C TRP A 3 -4.81 1.34 -13.71
N ALA A 4 -4.88 2.09 -12.61
CA ALA A 4 -6.10 2.21 -11.81
C ALA A 4 -7.20 2.98 -12.56
N ALA A 5 -6.82 4.01 -13.33
CA ALA A 5 -7.76 4.76 -14.17
C ALA A 5 -8.35 3.89 -15.29
N GLU A 6 -7.55 3.01 -15.89
CA GLU A 6 -7.99 2.12 -16.97
C GLU A 6 -8.83 0.94 -16.46
N HIS A 7 -8.50 0.39 -15.29
CA HIS A 7 -9.13 -0.85 -14.78
C HIS A 7 -10.23 -0.59 -13.74
N THR A 8 -10.35 0.64 -13.24
CA THR A 8 -11.34 1.11 -12.26
C THR A 8 -11.59 0.12 -11.10
N PRO A 9 -10.54 -0.34 -10.39
CA PRO A 9 -10.72 -1.24 -9.25
C PRO A 9 -11.41 -0.50 -8.10
N ARG A 10 -12.27 -1.19 -7.33
CA ARG A 10 -12.90 -0.61 -6.13
C ARG A 10 -11.89 -0.29 -5.02
N GLU A 11 -10.80 -1.06 -4.96
CA GLU A 11 -9.70 -0.89 -4.00
C GLU A 11 -8.39 -1.33 -4.67
N LEU A 12 -7.31 -0.56 -4.49
CA LEU A 12 -5.97 -0.91 -4.94
C LEU A 12 -4.98 -0.79 -3.79
N ASN A 13 -4.39 -1.92 -3.40
CA ASN A 13 -3.34 -1.96 -2.39
C ASN A 13 -2.00 -1.62 -3.04
N VAL A 14 -1.44 -0.45 -2.74
CA VAL A 14 -0.27 0.08 -3.46
C VAL A 14 1.07 -0.21 -2.77
N GLY A 15 1.07 -0.42 -1.46
CA GLY A 15 2.28 -0.57 -0.65
C GLY A 15 2.36 -1.89 0.11
N GLY A 16 3.59 -2.36 0.33
CA GLY A 16 3.87 -3.45 1.27
C GLY A 16 3.31 -3.20 2.68
N PRO A 17 3.46 -1.98 3.25
CA PRO A 17 2.85 -1.65 4.53
C PRO A 17 1.33 -1.80 4.55
N THR A 18 0.64 -1.50 3.44
CA THR A 18 -0.81 -1.70 3.31
C THR A 18 -1.18 -3.18 3.44
N TRP A 19 -0.43 -4.07 2.78
CA TRP A 19 -0.64 -5.52 2.91
C TRP A 19 -0.38 -6.02 4.33
N GLN A 20 0.68 -5.53 4.98
CA GLN A 20 0.99 -5.87 6.37
C GLN A 20 -0.13 -5.44 7.31
N ALA A 21 -0.64 -4.21 7.17
CA ALA A 21 -1.76 -3.71 7.95
C ALA A 21 -3.03 -4.53 7.69
N ARG A 22 -3.33 -4.86 6.42
CA ARG A 22 -4.51 -5.65 6.05
C ARG A 22 -4.46 -7.06 6.64
N LEU A 23 -3.34 -7.77 6.47
CA LEU A 23 -3.16 -9.12 7.02
C LEU A 23 -3.10 -9.09 8.55
N GLY A 24 -2.45 -8.09 9.13
CA GLY A 24 -2.42 -7.86 10.57
C GLY A 24 -3.81 -7.64 11.15
N ASN A 25 -4.67 -6.89 10.46
CA ASN A 25 -6.05 -6.66 10.91
C ASN A 25 -6.90 -7.94 10.83
N ILE A 26 -6.71 -8.75 9.78
CA ILE A 26 -7.44 -10.01 9.62
C ILE A 26 -7.03 -11.04 10.69
N LEU A 27 -5.73 -11.17 10.96
CA LEU A 27 -5.21 -12.22 11.83
C LEU A 27 -5.12 -11.81 13.31
N PHE A 28 -4.77 -10.55 13.58
CA PHE A 28 -4.43 -10.05 14.92
C PHE A 28 -4.91 -8.60 15.16
N PRO A 29 -6.20 -8.29 15.02
CA PRO A 29 -6.72 -6.91 15.02
C PRO A 29 -6.31 -6.13 16.27
N GLY A 30 -6.56 -6.67 17.47
CA GLY A 30 -6.24 -5.96 18.72
C GLY A 30 -4.74 -5.80 19.02
N LEU A 31 -3.85 -6.58 18.37
CA LEU A 31 -2.40 -6.35 18.45
C LEU A 31 -1.98 -5.25 17.47
N LEU A 32 -2.55 -5.26 16.26
CA LEU A 32 -2.33 -4.21 15.29
C LEU A 32 -2.80 -2.85 15.84
N ASP A 33 -3.99 -2.78 16.45
CA ASP A 33 -4.52 -1.56 17.06
C ASP A 33 -3.59 -1.00 18.12
N ARG A 34 -3.09 -1.86 19.02
CA ARG A 34 -2.11 -1.46 20.05
C ARG A 34 -0.80 -0.98 19.45
N LYS A 35 -0.35 -1.56 18.33
CA LYS A 35 0.86 -1.12 17.63
C LYS A 35 0.63 0.24 16.96
N LEU A 36 -0.46 0.39 16.22
CA LEU A 36 -0.80 1.63 15.53
C LEU A 36 -1.08 2.78 16.51
N ALA A 37 -1.68 2.49 17.66
CA ALA A 37 -1.89 3.48 18.72
C ALA A 37 -0.57 4.01 19.31
N ARG A 38 0.50 3.21 19.29
CA ARG A 38 1.82 3.64 19.77
C ARG A 38 2.64 4.32 18.68
N ASP A 39 2.69 3.72 17.49
CA ASP A 39 3.69 4.09 16.48
C ASP A 39 3.08 4.90 15.32
N GLY A 40 1.76 4.83 15.15
CA GLY A 40 1.08 5.29 13.93
C GLY A 40 1.03 6.81 13.77
N TYR A 41 1.08 7.56 14.88
CA TYR A 41 1.16 9.01 14.84
C TYR A 41 2.56 9.46 14.40
N ASP A 42 3.59 9.02 15.11
CA ASP A 42 4.98 9.38 14.82
C ASP A 42 5.40 8.97 13.40
N ALA A 43 4.88 7.86 12.88
CA ALA A 43 5.15 7.41 11.51
C ALA A 43 4.63 8.37 10.42
N GLN A 44 3.65 9.22 10.74
CA GLN A 44 3.11 10.24 9.82
C GLN A 44 3.80 11.59 9.94
N GLN A 45 4.65 11.78 10.97
CA GLN A 45 5.34 13.04 11.20
C GLN A 45 6.69 13.08 10.49
N THR A 46 7.21 14.29 10.32
CA THR A 46 8.57 14.58 9.88
C THR A 46 9.23 15.50 10.88
N ASP A 47 10.54 15.43 11.02
CA ASP A 47 11.30 16.37 11.86
C ASP A 47 11.40 17.78 11.24
N THR A 48 10.86 17.98 10.04
CA THR A 48 10.83 19.28 9.36
C THR A 48 9.93 20.25 10.13
N PRO A 49 10.48 21.33 10.69
CA PRO A 49 9.70 22.31 11.43
C PRO A 49 8.78 23.09 10.48
N ILE A 50 7.56 23.37 10.95
CA ILE A 50 6.61 24.23 10.24
C ILE A 50 6.84 25.67 10.70
N ASP A 51 7.14 26.57 9.76
CA ASP A 51 7.17 28.01 10.03
C ASP A 51 5.74 28.57 10.03
N PRO A 52 5.21 29.03 11.19
CA PRO A 52 3.83 29.51 11.29
C PRO A 52 3.57 30.80 10.50
N VAL A 53 4.61 31.57 10.17
CA VAL A 53 4.48 32.82 9.40
C VAL A 53 4.19 32.50 7.93
N THR A 54 4.89 31.52 7.38
CA THR A 54 4.81 31.16 5.95
C THR A 54 3.89 29.99 5.66
N TRP A 55 3.60 29.14 6.65
CA TRP A 55 2.69 28.01 6.47
C TRP A 55 1.27 28.48 6.16
N ARG A 56 0.67 27.83 5.15
CA ARG A 56 -0.69 28.05 4.66
C ARG A 56 -1.34 26.68 4.49
N ASP A 57 -2.56 26.52 4.98
CA ASP A 57 -3.41 25.36 4.68
C ASP A 57 -3.96 25.41 3.24
N ASN A 58 -4.74 24.40 2.89
CA ASN A 58 -5.43 24.27 1.60
C ASN A 58 -6.96 24.18 1.75
N LEU A 59 -7.53 24.68 2.85
CA LEU A 59 -8.96 24.54 3.15
C LEU A 59 -9.82 25.44 2.27
N ASP A 60 -9.43 26.71 2.14
CA ASP A 60 -10.21 27.71 1.39
C ASP A 60 -9.71 27.92 -0.04
N ARG A 61 -8.42 27.66 -0.31
CA ARG A 61 -7.81 27.82 -1.62
C ARG A 61 -6.72 26.77 -1.87
N PRO A 62 -6.53 26.31 -3.12
CA PRO A 62 -5.42 25.44 -3.47
C PRO A 62 -4.07 26.10 -3.16
N ARG A 63 -3.20 25.36 -2.47
CA ARG A 63 -1.86 25.84 -2.08
C ARG A 63 -0.89 25.96 -3.26
N ASP A 64 -1.19 25.25 -4.35
CA ASP A 64 -0.37 25.10 -5.56
C ASP A 64 -0.66 26.17 -6.64
N GLY A 65 -1.48 27.18 -6.35
CA GLY A 65 -1.89 28.19 -7.36
C GLY A 65 -0.74 28.98 -8.01
N HIS A 66 0.45 28.99 -7.41
CA HIS A 66 1.65 29.64 -7.95
C HIS A 66 2.87 28.73 -8.02
N THR A 67 2.78 27.49 -7.53
CA THR A 67 3.93 26.58 -7.44
C THR A 67 3.46 25.16 -7.62
N ASP A 68 3.94 24.50 -8.67
CA ASP A 68 3.78 23.06 -8.84
C ASP A 68 4.71 22.34 -7.87
N HIS A 69 4.13 21.58 -6.95
CA HIS A 69 4.86 20.78 -5.97
C HIS A 69 5.34 19.44 -6.53
N GLY A 70 4.92 19.07 -7.74
CA GLY A 70 5.29 17.81 -8.38
C GLY A 70 4.72 16.57 -7.67
N ALA A 71 5.22 15.40 -8.05
CA ALA A 71 4.80 14.11 -7.49
C ALA A 71 5.61 13.67 -6.25
N GLU A 72 6.67 14.40 -5.91
CA GLU A 72 7.54 14.10 -4.79
C GLU A 72 7.10 14.88 -3.55
N GLY A 73 6.77 14.16 -2.48
CA GLY A 73 6.39 14.75 -1.20
C GLY A 73 7.53 14.74 -0.19
N VAL A 74 7.24 15.21 1.03
CA VAL A 74 8.17 15.25 2.18
C VAL A 74 8.75 13.88 2.60
N PHE A 75 8.26 12.78 2.02
CA PHE A 75 8.74 11.42 2.25
C PHE A 75 9.51 10.83 1.06
N ALA A 76 9.91 11.65 0.08
CA ALA A 76 10.62 11.21 -1.12
C ALA A 76 11.86 10.34 -0.81
N ASP A 77 12.64 10.70 0.22
CA ASP A 77 13.85 9.97 0.63
C ASP A 77 13.57 8.51 1.05
N ARG A 78 12.35 8.22 1.51
CA ARG A 78 11.92 6.88 1.91
C ARG A 78 11.07 6.19 0.86
N ALA A 79 10.79 6.86 -0.26
CA ALA A 79 10.01 6.30 -1.34
C ALA A 79 10.77 5.17 -2.07
N ARG A 80 10.01 4.34 -2.78
CA ARG A 80 10.53 3.22 -3.57
C ARG A 80 9.95 3.30 -4.98
N ALA A 81 10.81 3.30 -5.98
CA ALA A 81 10.41 3.36 -7.39
C ALA A 81 9.69 2.08 -7.86
N ARG A 82 9.80 0.97 -7.11
CA ARG A 82 9.18 -0.32 -7.44
C ARG A 82 8.52 -0.90 -6.20
N SER A 83 7.39 -1.59 -6.39
CA SER A 83 6.62 -2.24 -5.33
C SER A 83 6.14 -3.60 -5.82
N ALA A 84 6.67 -4.67 -5.23
CA ALA A 84 6.20 -6.03 -5.49
C ALA A 84 4.72 -6.20 -5.10
N ALA A 85 4.31 -5.55 -3.99
CA ALA A 85 2.92 -5.50 -3.57
C ALA A 85 2.00 -4.90 -4.64
N LEU A 86 2.40 -3.75 -5.21
CA LEU A 86 1.65 -3.13 -6.30
C LEU A 86 1.61 -4.04 -7.54
N TRP A 87 2.74 -4.65 -7.91
CA TRP A 87 2.81 -5.58 -9.04
C TRP A 87 1.84 -6.75 -8.87
N VAL A 88 1.83 -7.39 -7.68
CA VAL A 88 0.87 -8.47 -7.39
C VAL A 88 -0.57 -7.96 -7.45
N SER A 89 -0.85 -6.77 -6.90
CA SER A 89 -2.19 -6.19 -6.92
C SER A 89 -2.68 -5.88 -8.34
N THR A 90 -1.82 -5.44 -9.24
CA THR A 90 -2.17 -5.18 -10.65
C THR A 90 -2.19 -6.42 -11.53
N HIS A 91 -1.53 -7.51 -11.11
CA HIS A 91 -1.49 -8.80 -11.82
C HIS A 91 -2.31 -9.89 -11.12
N LYS A 92 -3.25 -9.50 -10.25
CA LYS A 92 -4.01 -10.41 -9.39
C LYS A 92 -4.64 -11.60 -10.13
N PRO A 93 -5.28 -11.45 -11.32
CA PRO A 93 -5.82 -12.60 -12.05
C PRO A 93 -4.74 -13.62 -12.42
N ALA A 94 -3.61 -13.17 -12.99
CA ALA A 94 -2.51 -14.05 -13.39
C ALA A 94 -1.89 -14.76 -12.17
N VAL A 95 -1.62 -14.01 -11.09
CA VAL A 95 -1.07 -14.57 -9.84
C VAL A 95 -2.02 -15.60 -9.24
N SER A 96 -3.33 -15.32 -9.22
CA SER A 96 -4.33 -16.23 -8.67
C SER A 96 -4.44 -17.51 -9.49
N THR A 97 -4.42 -17.40 -10.82
CA THR A 97 -4.45 -18.56 -11.73
C THR A 97 -3.23 -19.46 -11.54
N VAL A 98 -2.02 -18.90 -11.53
CA VAL A 98 -0.79 -19.67 -11.30
C VAL A 98 -0.81 -20.34 -9.92
N GLY A 99 -1.27 -19.61 -8.89
CA GLY A 99 -1.42 -20.16 -7.55
C GLY A 99 -2.38 -21.35 -7.50
N LEU A 100 -3.58 -21.20 -8.08
CA LEU A 100 -4.58 -22.28 -8.13
C LEU A 100 -4.08 -23.51 -8.88
N LEU A 101 -3.43 -23.32 -10.04
CA LEU A 101 -2.86 -24.43 -10.80
C LEU A 101 -1.76 -25.16 -10.02
N THR A 102 -0.91 -24.42 -9.32
CA THR A 102 0.16 -25.00 -8.50
C THR A 102 -0.40 -25.83 -7.36
N VAL A 103 -1.42 -25.34 -6.66
CA VAL A 103 -2.13 -26.08 -5.60
C VAL A 103 -2.81 -27.33 -6.15
N ALA A 104 -3.49 -27.23 -7.29
CA ALA A 104 -4.15 -28.37 -7.93
C ALA A 104 -3.17 -29.47 -8.34
N LEU A 105 -2.03 -29.10 -8.94
CA LEU A 105 -0.97 -30.04 -9.32
C LEU A 105 -0.34 -30.72 -8.11
N ALA A 106 -0.06 -29.97 -7.03
CA ALA A 106 0.47 -30.53 -5.80
C ALA A 106 -0.51 -31.53 -5.15
N ALA A 107 -1.80 -31.18 -5.10
CA ALA A 107 -2.85 -32.06 -4.59
C ALA A 107 -2.99 -33.34 -5.42
N ALA A 108 -2.96 -33.24 -6.75
CA ALA A 108 -3.00 -34.39 -7.64
C ALA A 108 -1.76 -35.29 -7.48
N GLY A 109 -0.58 -34.70 -7.33
CA GLY A 109 0.65 -35.44 -7.06
C GLY A 109 0.62 -36.19 -5.73
N LEU A 110 0.12 -35.55 -4.67
CA LEU A 110 -0.06 -36.18 -3.36
C LEU A 110 -1.10 -37.31 -3.42
N ALA A 111 -2.24 -37.09 -4.07
CA ALA A 111 -3.28 -38.09 -4.25
C ALA A 111 -2.79 -39.32 -5.03
N ARG A 112 -1.90 -39.12 -6.02
CA ARG A 112 -1.25 -40.23 -6.75
C ARG A 112 -0.22 -41.00 -5.91
N ARG A 113 0.38 -40.38 -4.88
CA ARG A 113 1.32 -41.05 -3.96
C ARG A 113 0.62 -41.83 -2.85
N LEU A 114 -0.60 -41.44 -2.52
CA LEU A 114 -1.42 -42.07 -1.47
C LEU A 114 -2.31 -43.22 -2.00
N ARG A 115 -2.37 -43.41 -3.32
CA ARG A 115 -2.99 -44.55 -3.99
C ARG A 115 -1.93 -45.58 -4.33
#